data_AF-A0A1G1SZR0-F1
#
_entry.id   AF-A0A1G1SZR0-F1
#
_cell.length_a   1.000
_cell.length_b   1.000
_cell.length_c   1.000
_cell.angle_alpha   90.00
_cell.angle_beta   90.00
_cell.angle_gamma   90.00
#
_symmetry.space_group_name_H-M   'P 1'
#
loop_
_entity.id
_entity.type
_entity.pdbx_description
1 polymer ?
#
loop_
_entity_poly.entity_id
_entity_poly.type
_entity_poly.pdbx_seq_one_letter_code
_entity_poly.pdbx_strand_id
1 'polypeptide(L)'
;MLDQTPFYCPACALETPGQGYNWQVHCPACLRVIATISRQPLPFGKFKAREVHTMSSPEELRYLAWFLANVDIYSNDLGNAILYQLGRVPLYERLPLPQWAAVMELQHPIRPEDVKTAYRRLAKKYHPDAGGTDEQMKQLNAARTQALAHFPI
;
A
#
# COMPACT_ATOMS: atom_id res chain seq x y z
N MET A 1 15.05 25.98 -0.84
CA MET A 1 14.32 25.56 -2.05
C MET A 1 13.81 24.16 -1.79
N LEU A 2 12.50 23.97 -1.65
CA LEU A 2 11.92 22.64 -1.55
C LEU A 2 11.89 22.04 -2.95
N ASP A 3 12.46 20.86 -3.07
CA ASP A 3 12.57 20.05 -4.27
C ASP A 3 11.17 19.83 -4.89
N GLN A 4 10.99 20.27 -6.13
CA GLN A 4 9.73 20.18 -6.89
C GLN A 4 9.69 18.88 -7.69
N THR A 5 9.89 17.74 -7.04
CA THR A 5 9.72 16.45 -7.71
C THR A 5 8.25 16.25 -8.06
N PRO A 6 7.90 16.00 -9.34
CA PRO A 6 6.52 15.77 -9.74
C PRO A 6 6.01 14.45 -9.12
N PHE A 7 4.87 14.52 -8.45
CA PHE A 7 4.23 13.35 -7.86
C PHE A 7 3.39 12.63 -8.91
N TYR A 8 3.75 11.37 -9.20
CA TYR A 8 3.06 10.55 -10.19
C TYR A 8 1.85 9.83 -9.56
N CYS A 9 0.67 9.95 -10.19
CA CYS A 9 -0.45 9.03 -10.00
C CYS A 9 -0.10 7.70 -10.68
N PRO A 10 0.21 6.63 -9.94
CA PRO A 10 0.79 5.47 -10.58
C PRO A 10 -0.27 4.50 -11.12
N ALA A 11 -1.55 4.75 -10.84
CA ALA A 11 -2.67 4.07 -11.49
C ALA A 11 -2.98 4.65 -12.89
N CYS A 12 -2.46 5.83 -13.22
CA CYS A 12 -2.82 6.54 -14.44
C CYS A 12 -1.65 7.09 -15.26
N ALA A 13 -0.42 7.14 -14.71
CA ALA A 13 0.79 7.63 -15.37
C ALA A 13 0.66 9.01 -16.02
N LEU A 14 -0.29 9.85 -15.57
CA LEU A 14 -0.47 11.21 -16.05
C LEU A 14 0.15 12.19 -15.05
N GLU A 15 1.00 13.09 -15.56
CA GLU A 15 1.54 14.23 -14.83
C GLU A 15 0.39 15.17 -14.48
N THR A 16 0.19 15.47 -13.20
CA THR A 16 -0.70 16.56 -12.80
C THR A 16 0.15 17.77 -12.45
N PRO A 17 -0.16 18.97 -12.99
CA PRO A 17 0.57 20.18 -12.63
C PRO A 17 0.37 20.46 -11.15
N GLY A 18 1.48 20.67 -10.44
CA GLY A 18 1.49 20.78 -8.99
C GLY A 18 0.64 21.94 -8.46
N GLN A 19 -0.27 21.61 -7.55
CA GLN A 19 -0.62 22.46 -6.41
C GLN A 19 -0.81 21.57 -5.17
N GLY A 20 -0.18 21.96 -4.07
CA GLY A 20 0.27 21.08 -2.99
C GLY A 20 -0.80 20.34 -2.20
N TYR A 21 -0.33 19.30 -1.48
CA TYR A 21 -0.90 18.57 -0.33
C TYR A 21 -2.42 18.29 -0.28
N ASN A 22 -3.14 18.43 -1.37
CA ASN A 22 -4.55 18.10 -1.46
C ASN A 22 -4.66 16.84 -2.33
N TRP A 23 -4.71 15.67 -1.68
CA TRP A 23 -4.91 14.37 -2.32
C TRP A 23 -6.33 14.22 -2.91
N GLN A 24 -6.87 15.29 -3.51
CA GLN A 24 -8.10 15.21 -4.27
C GLN A 24 -7.81 14.42 -5.53
N VAL A 25 -8.23 13.17 -5.44
CA VAL A 25 -8.01 12.13 -6.41
C VAL A 25 -8.79 12.48 -7.68
N HIS A 26 -8.18 13.28 -8.55
CA HIS A 26 -8.85 13.77 -9.77
C HIS A 26 -8.80 12.78 -10.95
N CYS A 27 -8.18 11.62 -10.78
CA CYS A 27 -8.18 10.57 -11.81
C CYS A 27 -9.47 9.74 -11.76
N PRO A 28 -10.21 9.59 -12.88
CA PRO A 28 -11.43 8.77 -12.95
C PRO A 28 -11.23 7.30 -12.53
N ALA A 29 -10.05 6.72 -12.78
CA ALA A 29 -9.74 5.36 -12.36
C ALA A 29 -9.63 5.27 -10.83
N CYS A 30 -8.87 6.16 -10.21
CA CYS A 30 -8.72 6.20 -8.76
C CYS A 30 -10.05 6.55 -8.05
N LEU A 31 -10.88 7.42 -8.65
CA LEU A 31 -12.24 7.71 -8.14
C LEU A 31 -13.13 6.46 -8.14
N ARG A 32 -13.05 5.60 -9.17
CA ARG A 32 -13.81 4.32 -9.20
C ARG A 32 -13.33 3.35 -8.12
N VAL A 33 -12.01 3.29 -7.90
CA VAL A 33 -11.43 2.46 -6.83
C VAL A 33 -11.90 2.93 -5.46
N ILE A 34 -11.77 4.23 -5.18
CA ILE A 34 -12.23 4.84 -3.94
C ILE A 34 -13.72 4.58 -3.76
N ALA A 35 -14.55 4.79 -4.78
CA ALA A 35 -15.98 4.54 -4.70
C ALA A 35 -16.33 3.08 -4.39
N THR A 36 -15.46 2.11 -4.73
CA THR A 36 -15.67 0.69 -4.44
C THR A 36 -15.22 0.35 -3.02
N ILE A 37 -14.03 0.81 -2.63
CA ILE A 37 -13.46 0.58 -1.29
C ILE A 37 -14.30 1.31 -0.23
N SER A 38 -14.77 2.52 -0.51
CA SER A 38 -15.51 3.33 0.45
C SER A 38 -16.91 2.77 0.76
N ARG A 39 -17.40 1.79 -0.02
CA ARG A 39 -18.66 1.06 0.21
C ARG A 39 -18.52 -0.16 1.13
N GLN A 40 -17.36 -0.39 1.74
CA GLN A 40 -17.24 -1.47 2.72
C GLN A 40 -18.15 -1.21 3.93
N PRO A 41 -19.04 -2.14 4.31
CA PRO A 41 -19.83 -2.02 5.52
C PRO A 41 -18.98 -2.39 6.75
N LEU A 42 -19.24 -1.76 7.89
CA LEU A 42 -18.61 -2.16 9.13
C LEU A 42 -19.12 -3.55 9.58
N PRO A 43 -18.24 -4.51 9.89
CA PRO A 43 -18.64 -5.88 10.19
C PRO A 43 -19.34 -6.02 11.54
N PHE A 44 -19.06 -5.11 12.49
CA PHE A 44 -19.61 -5.12 13.84
C PHE A 44 -19.55 -3.74 14.51
N GLY A 45 -20.07 -3.67 15.74
CA GLY A 45 -20.00 -2.50 16.61
C GLY A 45 -21.13 -1.50 16.40
N LYS A 46 -20.93 -0.27 16.90
CA LYS A 46 -21.96 0.78 16.97
C LYS A 46 -22.58 1.13 15.61
N PHE A 47 -21.80 1.02 14.54
CA PHE A 47 -22.22 1.34 13.17
C PHE A 47 -22.21 0.12 12.26
N LYS A 48 -22.47 -1.08 12.80
CA LYS A 48 -22.55 -2.33 12.02
C LYS A 48 -23.44 -2.18 10.79
N ALA A 49 -23.02 -2.79 9.68
CA ALA A 49 -23.67 -2.77 8.36
C ALA A 49 -23.73 -1.39 7.68
N ARG A 50 -23.27 -0.32 8.34
CA ARG A 50 -23.17 0.99 7.72
C ARG A 50 -21.91 1.09 6.87
N GLU A 51 -22.05 1.65 5.68
CA GLU A 51 -20.94 1.85 4.75
C GLU A 51 -20.04 3.00 5.20
N VAL A 52 -18.72 2.79 5.16
CA VAL A 52 -17.72 3.73 5.67
C VAL A 52 -17.82 5.12 5.03
N HIS A 53 -18.09 5.22 3.72
CA HIS A 53 -18.19 6.53 3.05
C HIS A 53 -19.37 7.39 3.52
N THR A 54 -20.40 6.77 4.11
CA THR A 54 -21.56 7.49 4.64
C THR A 54 -21.29 8.09 6.03
N MET A 55 -20.11 7.83 6.61
CA MET A 55 -19.72 8.22 7.95
C MET A 55 -18.90 9.51 7.93
N SER A 56 -19.54 10.65 8.13
CA SER A 56 -18.92 11.98 7.98
C SER A 56 -19.00 12.84 9.25
N SER A 57 -19.79 12.44 10.25
CA SER A 57 -19.91 13.21 11.49
C SER A 57 -18.65 13.10 12.34
N PRO A 58 -18.30 14.12 13.16
CA PRO A 58 -17.11 14.05 14.03
C PRO A 58 -17.10 12.84 14.97
N GLU A 59 -18.27 12.41 15.45
CA GLU A 59 -18.41 11.22 16.29
C GLU A 59 -18.11 9.93 15.51
N GLU A 60 -18.62 9.84 14.29
CA GLU A 60 -18.39 8.71 13.39
C GLU A 60 -16.91 8.60 13.02
N LEU A 61 -16.26 9.72 12.69
CA LEU A 61 -14.81 9.76 12.40
C LEU A 61 -13.99 9.35 13.64
N ARG A 62 -14.38 9.77 14.84
CA ARG A 62 -13.74 9.30 16.09
C ARG A 62 -13.88 7.79 16.27
N TYR A 63 -15.07 7.25 16.01
CA TYR A 63 -15.30 5.81 16.06
C TYR A 63 -14.42 5.06 15.06
N LEU A 64 -14.36 5.54 13.82
CA LEU A 64 -13.51 4.98 12.77
C LEU A 64 -12.02 4.97 13.14
N ALA A 65 -11.53 6.06 13.74
CA ALA A 65 -10.15 6.13 14.24
C ALA A 65 -9.90 5.13 15.38
N TRP A 66 -10.84 5.01 16.32
CA TRP A 66 -10.77 3.99 17.37
C TRP A 66 -10.79 2.58 16.78
N PHE A 67 -11.67 2.33 15.81
CA PHE A 67 -11.83 1.04 15.14
C PHE A 67 -10.51 0.60 14.51
N LEU A 68 -9.85 1.46 13.73
CA LEU A 68 -8.53 1.17 13.15
C LEU A 68 -7.45 0.87 14.20
N ALA A 69 -7.49 1.55 15.35
CA ALA A 69 -6.45 1.41 16.37
C ALA A 69 -6.64 0.20 17.29
N ASN A 70 -7.85 -0.36 17.34
CA ASN A 70 -8.23 -1.36 18.35
C ASN A 70 -8.79 -2.66 17.76
N VAL A 71 -9.01 -2.70 16.45
CA VAL A 71 -9.48 -3.89 15.74
C VAL A 71 -8.39 -4.33 14.79
N ASP A 72 -7.90 -5.56 14.96
CA ASP A 72 -7.07 -6.23 13.96
C ASP A 72 -7.95 -6.58 12.75
N ILE A 73 -7.87 -5.74 11.71
CA ILE A 73 -8.69 -5.89 10.50
C ILE A 73 -8.08 -6.97 9.59
N TYR A 74 -8.88 -7.98 9.23
CA TYR A 74 -8.47 -9.05 8.33
C TYR A 74 -8.61 -8.72 6.83
N SER A 75 -9.38 -7.69 6.45
CA SER A 75 -9.49 -7.25 5.04
C SER A 75 -8.88 -5.88 4.83
N ASN A 76 -7.91 -5.81 3.93
CA ASN A 76 -7.21 -4.58 3.60
C ASN A 76 -8.16 -3.52 3.00
N ASP A 77 -9.21 -3.94 2.29
CA ASP A 77 -10.24 -3.03 1.74
C ASP A 77 -10.95 -2.22 2.83
N LEU A 78 -11.34 -2.84 3.95
CA LEU A 78 -12.03 -2.10 5.01
C LEU A 78 -11.08 -1.12 5.71
N GLY A 79 -9.85 -1.55 6.01
CA GLY A 79 -8.83 -0.67 6.59
C GLY A 79 -8.57 0.56 5.70
N ASN A 80 -8.41 0.34 4.40
CA ASN A 80 -8.22 1.39 3.41
C ASN A 80 -9.43 2.32 3.29
N ALA A 81 -10.65 1.78 3.36
CA ALA A 81 -11.87 2.58 3.37
C ALA A 81 -11.91 3.54 4.55
N ILE A 82 -11.56 3.04 5.75
CA ILE A 82 -11.59 3.84 6.98
C ILE A 82 -10.48 4.89 6.96
N LEU A 83 -9.27 4.50 6.56
CA LEU A 83 -8.13 5.39 6.39
C LEU A 83 -8.45 6.53 5.40
N TYR A 84 -9.09 6.20 4.27
CA TYR A 84 -9.57 7.19 3.32
C TYR A 84 -10.58 8.15 3.94
N GLN A 85 -11.59 7.64 4.65
CA GLN A 85 -12.62 8.45 5.28
C GLN A 85 -12.07 9.40 6.35
N LEU A 86 -11.00 9.00 7.02
CA LEU A 86 -10.28 9.85 7.98
C LEU A 86 -9.34 10.87 7.33
N GLY A 87 -9.23 10.89 6.00
CA GLY A 87 -8.24 11.70 5.28
C GLY A 87 -6.80 11.23 5.51
N ARG A 88 -6.61 9.98 5.96
CA ARG A 88 -5.32 9.37 6.32
C ARG A 88 -4.99 8.27 5.32
N VAL A 89 -4.91 8.55 4.03
CA VAL A 89 -4.79 7.49 3.02
C VAL A 89 -3.39 6.87 3.00
N PRO A 90 -3.24 5.53 3.00
CA PRO A 90 -2.10 4.90 2.37
C PRO A 90 -2.62 3.97 1.26
N LEU A 91 -2.49 4.40 0.01
CA LEU A 91 -2.97 3.68 -1.19
C LEU A 91 -2.11 2.44 -1.54
N TYR A 92 -1.46 1.78 -0.58
CA TYR A 92 -0.35 0.88 -0.87
C TYR A 92 -0.73 -0.32 -1.75
N GLU A 93 -1.92 -0.92 -1.61
CA GLU A 93 -2.31 -2.10 -2.39
C GLU A 93 -2.49 -1.90 -3.90
N ARG A 94 -2.62 -0.65 -4.38
CA ARG A 94 -2.65 -0.37 -5.83
C ARG A 94 -1.56 0.60 -6.28
N LEU A 95 -0.60 0.92 -5.40
CA LEU A 95 0.67 1.48 -5.83
C LEU A 95 1.45 0.35 -6.53
N PRO A 96 2.00 0.59 -7.73
CA PRO A 96 2.88 -0.36 -8.37
C PRO A 96 3.96 -0.72 -7.37
N LEU A 97 4.15 -2.03 -7.18
CA LEU A 97 5.22 -2.52 -6.35
C LEU A 97 6.52 -1.92 -6.88
N PRO A 98 7.40 -1.41 -6.00
CA PRO A 98 8.73 -1.03 -6.45
C PRO A 98 9.37 -2.24 -7.12
N GLN A 99 10.18 -2.01 -8.16
CA GLN A 99 10.68 -3.10 -9.01
C GLN A 99 11.37 -4.20 -8.20
N TRP A 100 12.08 -3.85 -7.12
CA TRP A 100 12.71 -4.82 -6.22
C TRP A 100 11.70 -5.75 -5.53
N ALA A 101 10.49 -5.28 -5.20
CA ALA A 101 9.47 -6.10 -4.56
C ALA A 101 8.90 -7.15 -5.53
N ALA A 102 8.78 -6.81 -6.82
CA ALA A 102 8.38 -7.76 -7.85
C ALA A 102 9.44 -8.87 -8.03
N VAL A 103 10.74 -8.51 -8.06
CA VAL A 103 11.86 -9.49 -8.11
C VAL A 103 11.86 -10.40 -6.87
N MET A 104 11.48 -9.84 -5.72
CA MET A 104 11.39 -10.60 -4.46
C MET A 104 10.06 -11.34 -4.29
N GLU A 105 9.18 -11.33 -5.30
CA GLU A 105 7.84 -11.93 -5.28
C GLU A 105 7.00 -11.49 -4.06
N LEU A 106 7.18 -10.24 -3.63
CA LEU A 106 6.48 -9.65 -2.48
C LEU A 106 5.14 -9.05 -2.91
N GLN A 107 4.19 -9.04 -1.99
CA GLN A 107 2.90 -8.39 -2.16
C GLN A 107 2.70 -7.37 -1.04
N HIS A 108 1.83 -6.41 -1.31
CA HIS A 108 1.41 -5.42 -0.33
C HIS A 108 0.52 -6.04 0.75
N PRO A 109 0.59 -5.57 2.01
CA PRO A 109 1.59 -4.65 2.56
C PRO A 109 2.96 -5.31 2.74
N ILE A 110 4.04 -4.64 2.32
CA ILE A 110 5.41 -5.15 2.51
C ILE A 110 5.94 -4.72 3.88
N ARG A 111 6.35 -5.68 4.71
CA ARG A 111 7.04 -5.42 5.98
C ARG A 111 8.54 -5.71 5.88
N PRO A 112 9.41 -5.10 6.70
CA PRO A 112 10.85 -5.37 6.71
C PRO A 112 11.20 -6.86 6.90
N GLU A 113 10.38 -7.59 7.68
CA GLU A 113 10.54 -9.02 7.93
C GLU A 113 10.25 -9.86 6.68
N ASP A 114 9.33 -9.41 5.82
CA ASP A 114 8.98 -10.08 4.57
C ASP A 114 10.15 -10.04 3.59
N VAL A 115 10.89 -8.93 3.53
CA VAL A 115 12.11 -8.78 2.71
C VAL A 115 13.14 -9.85 3.10
N LYS A 116 13.42 -10.01 4.39
CA LYS A 116 14.39 -11.02 4.89
C LYS A 116 13.92 -12.45 4.61
N THR A 117 12.62 -12.70 4.71
CA THR A 117 12.03 -14.03 4.51
C THR A 117 12.01 -14.40 3.02
N ALA A 118 11.56 -13.49 2.15
CA ALA A 118 11.57 -13.66 0.71
C ALA A 118 12.99 -13.85 0.16
N TYR A 119 13.96 -13.05 0.62
CA TYR A 119 15.35 -13.21 0.20
C TYR A 119 15.89 -14.60 0.54
N ARG A 120 15.70 -15.09 1.78
CA ARG A 120 16.18 -16.43 2.18
C ARG A 120 15.53 -17.54 1.36
N ARG A 121 14.23 -17.43 1.06
CA ARG A 121 13.49 -18.38 0.24
C ARG A 121 14.02 -18.40 -1.21
N LEU A 122 14.16 -17.24 -1.82
CA LEU A 122 14.59 -17.11 -3.21
C LEU A 122 16.07 -17.38 -3.40
N ALA A 123 16.93 -17.03 -2.45
CA ALA A 123 18.35 -17.33 -2.51
C ALA A 123 18.61 -18.83 -2.57
N LYS A 124 17.85 -19.64 -1.81
CA LYS A 124 17.92 -21.10 -1.89
C LYS A 124 17.46 -21.65 -3.25
N LYS A 125 16.48 -21.00 -3.89
CA LYS A 125 15.92 -21.40 -5.19
C LYS A 125 16.84 -21.00 -6.35
N TYR A 126 17.45 -19.83 -6.28
CA TYR A 126 18.28 -19.26 -7.35
C TYR A 126 19.77 -19.53 -7.19
N HIS A 127 20.20 -20.15 -6.10
CA HIS A 127 21.60 -20.53 -5.91
C HIS A 127 22.09 -21.43 -7.07
N PRO A 128 23.26 -21.16 -7.67
CA PRO A 128 23.84 -21.99 -8.72
C PRO A 128 23.94 -23.47 -8.32
N ASP A 129 24.40 -23.74 -7.10
CA ASP A 129 24.50 -25.11 -6.56
C ASP A 129 23.14 -25.83 -6.41
N ALA A 130 22.03 -25.07 -6.40
CA ALA A 130 20.67 -25.62 -6.32
C ALA A 130 19.97 -25.66 -7.70
N GLY A 131 20.70 -25.41 -8.79
CA GLY A 131 20.17 -25.39 -10.14
C GLY A 131 19.62 -24.03 -10.61
N GLY A 132 19.89 -22.96 -9.86
CA GLY A 132 19.67 -21.59 -10.32
C GLY A 132 20.83 -21.04 -11.15
N THR A 133 20.83 -19.75 -11.44
CA THR A 133 21.90 -19.09 -12.20
C THR A 133 22.51 -17.91 -11.45
N ASP A 134 23.77 -17.61 -11.76
CA ASP A 134 24.47 -16.42 -11.23
C ASP A 134 23.70 -15.13 -11.52
N GLU A 135 23.07 -15.04 -12.70
CA GLU A 135 22.29 -13.87 -13.10
C GLU A 135 21.03 -13.71 -12.23
N GLN A 136 20.34 -14.80 -11.88
CA GLN A 136 19.20 -14.77 -10.95
C GLN A 136 19.63 -14.32 -9.54
N MET A 137 20.75 -14.84 -9.04
CA MET A 137 21.29 -14.40 -7.74
C MET A 137 21.71 -12.93 -7.75
N LYS A 138 22.33 -12.46 -8.84
CA LYS A 138 22.72 -11.06 -9.01
C LYS A 138 21.50 -10.13 -9.00
N GLN A 139 20.42 -10.50 -9.71
CA GLN A 139 19.16 -9.75 -9.69
C GLN A 139 18.54 -9.71 -8.30
N LEU A 140 18.49 -10.85 -7.60
CA LEU A 140 17.97 -10.94 -6.23
C LEU A 140 18.78 -10.10 -5.24
N ASN A 141 20.11 -10.10 -5.36
CA ASN A 141 21.01 -9.29 -4.51
C ASN A 141 20.80 -7.79 -4.75
N ALA A 142 20.66 -7.36 -6.01
CA ALA A 142 20.36 -5.98 -6.35
C ALA A 142 19.01 -5.53 -5.76
N ALA A 143 17.97 -6.37 -5.89
CA ALA A 143 16.66 -6.11 -5.31
C ALA A 143 16.72 -5.99 -3.76
N ARG A 144 17.48 -6.87 -3.09
CA ARG A 144 17.68 -6.78 -1.64
C ARG A 144 18.33 -5.46 -1.22
N THR A 145 19.36 -4.99 -1.93
CA THR A 145 20.02 -3.71 -1.64
C THR A 145 19.04 -2.55 -1.74
N GLN A 146 18.20 -2.53 -2.79
CA GLN A 146 17.17 -1.51 -2.95
C GLN A 146 16.11 -1.59 -1.84
N ALA A 147 15.70 -2.80 -1.44
CA ALA A 147 14.75 -3.00 -0.35
C ALA A 147 15.28 -2.48 1.00
N LEU A 148 16.57 -2.70 1.29
CA LEU A 148 17.23 -2.18 2.50
C LEU A 148 17.38 -0.66 2.50
N ALA A 149 17.53 -0.04 1.33
CA ALA A 149 17.49 1.42 1.22
C ALA A 149 16.06 1.98 1.46
N HIS A 150 15.03 1.19 1.11
CA HIS A 150 13.62 1.56 1.31
C HIS A 150 13.18 1.43 2.78
N PHE A 151 13.64 0.39 3.48
CA PHE A 151 13.44 0.20 4.91
C PHE A 151 14.76 0.44 5.64
N PRO A 152 15.06 1.67 6.10
CA PRO A 152 16.20 1.88 6.96
C PRO A 152 15.94 1.15 8.29
N ILE A 153 16.57 -0.02 8.44
CA ILE A 153 16.53 -0.88 9.65
C ILE A 153 17.83 -0.72 10.42
#